data_AF-A0A5D0IWS2-F1
#
_entry.id   AF-A0A5D0IWS2-F1
#
_cell.length_a   1.000
_cell.length_b   1.000
_cell.length_c   1.000
_cell.angle_alpha   90.00
_cell.angle_beta   90.00
_cell.angle_gamma   90.00
#
_symmetry.space_group_name_H-M   'P 1'
#
loop_
_entity.id
_entity.type
_entity.pdbx_description
1 polymer ?
#
loop_
_entity_poly.entity_id
_entity_poly.type
_entity_poly.pdbx_seq_one_letter_code
_entity_poly.pdbx_strand_id
1 'polypeptide(L)' 'NVCLPMPPESVAMILFQLDLKGIACSRGSACQSGSTKASHVLAEILNKDAIKKPSLRFSFSIYNTKEDVDYVIETLKG' A
#
# COMPACT_ATOMS: atom_id res chain seq x y z
N ASN A 1 -2.93 4.52 5.77
CA ASN A 1 -2.18 3.25 5.55
C ASN A 1 -3.17 2.12 5.62
N VAL A 2 -3.22 1.30 4.58
CA VAL A 2 -4.14 0.17 4.44
C VAL A 2 -3.31 -1.11 4.57
N CYS A 3 -3.58 -1.92 5.60
CA CYS A 3 -2.99 -3.25 5.75
C CYS A 3 -3.86 -4.26 5.01
N LEU A 4 -3.27 -5.00 4.08
CA LEU A 4 -4.00 -5.98 3.27
C LEU A 4 -3.87 -7.39 3.88
N PRO A 5 -4.94 -8.20 3.85
CA PRO A 5 -4.97 -9.53 4.47
C PRO A 5 -4.29 -10.58 3.56
N MET A 6 -3.04 -10.33 3.17
CA MET A 6 -2.31 -11.14 2.20
C MET A 6 -0.86 -11.38 2.64
N PRO A 7 -0.15 -12.35 2.06
CA PRO A 7 1.24 -12.63 2.40
C PRO A 7 2.17 -11.44 2.13
N PRO A 8 3.23 -11.25 2.95
CA PRO A 8 4.21 -10.17 2.77
C PRO A 8 4.83 -10.13 1.37
N GLU A 9 5.04 -11.31 0.75
CA GLU A 9 5.68 -11.43 -0.57
C GLU A 9 4.85 -10.79 -1.69
N SER A 10 3.53 -10.72 -1.54
CA SER A 10 2.60 -10.21 -2.56
C SER A 10 2.67 -8.69 -2.75
N VAL A 11 3.30 -7.95 -1.83
CA VAL A 11 3.27 -6.47 -1.85
C VAL A 11 3.94 -5.88 -3.09
N ALA A 12 5.05 -6.48 -3.55
CA ALA A 12 5.77 -5.99 -4.73
C ALA A 12 4.95 -6.20 -6.01
N MET A 13 4.29 -7.36 -6.11
CA MET A 13 3.40 -7.68 -7.23
C MET A 13 2.21 -6.72 -7.28
N ILE A 14 1.62 -6.39 -6.13
CA ILE A 14 0.46 -5.51 -6.07
C ILE A 14 0.84 -4.06 -6.38
N LEU A 15 1.97 -3.58 -5.87
CA LEU A 15 2.50 -2.26 -6.27
C LEU A 15 2.70 -2.18 -7.80
N PHE A 16 3.26 -3.23 -8.40
CA PHE A 16 3.46 -3.30 -9.84
C PHE A 16 2.13 -3.34 -10.61
N GLN A 17 1.15 -4.13 -10.16
CA GLN A 17 -0.18 -4.17 -10.78
C GLN A 17 -0.92 -2.84 -10.68
N LEU A 18 -0.82 -2.14 -9.54
CA LEU A 18 -1.40 -0.82 -9.35
C LEU A 18 -0.76 0.20 -10.29
N ASP A 19 0.56 0.17 -10.44
CA ASP A 19 1.29 1.04 -11.38
C ASP A 19 0.85 0.80 -12.83
N LEU A 20 0.73 -0.46 -13.27
CA LEU A 20 0.19 -0.81 -14.59
C LEU A 20 -1.25 -0.31 -14.82
N LYS A 21 -2.04 -0.23 -13.75
CA LYS A 21 -3.42 0.30 -13.77
C LYS A 21 -3.49 1.82 -13.59
N GLY A 22 -2.35 2.51 -13.54
CA GLY A 22 -2.24 3.96 -13.39
C GLY A 22 -2.48 4.49 -11.98
N ILE A 23 -2.41 3.63 -10.96
CA ILE A 23 -2.63 3.99 -9.56
C ILE A 23 -1.29 4.15 -8.84
N ALA A 24 -0.92 5.39 -8.54
CA ALA A 24 0.28 5.69 -7.77
C ALA A 24 0.05 5.50 -6.26
N CYS A 25 0.87 4.67 -5.62
CA CYS A 25 0.88 4.51 -4.16
C CYS A 25 2.27 4.11 -3.65
N SER A 26 2.46 4.10 -2.33
CA SER A 26 3.73 3.68 -1.70
C SER A 26 3.53 2.48 -0.77
N ARG A 27 4.60 1.75 -0.44
CA ARG A 27 4.59 0.69 0.58
C ARG A 27 5.05 1.20 1.94
N GLY A 28 4.37 0.81 3.01
CA GLY A 28 4.73 1.17 4.38
C GLY A 28 4.41 2.63 4.73
N SER A 29 5.19 3.25 5.63
CA SER A 29 4.92 4.63 6.08
C SER A 29 5.25 5.73 5.05
N ALA A 30 6.15 5.46 4.10
CA ALA A 30 6.63 6.41 3.11
C ALA A 30 7.30 5.68 1.92
N CYS A 31 8.05 6.39 1.08
CA CYS A 31 8.84 5.78 0.01
C CYS A 31 9.86 4.79 0.61
N GLN A 32 9.50 3.52 0.63
CA GLN A 32 10.40 2.39 0.92
C GLN A 32 10.90 1.76 -0.38
N SER A 33 11.21 2.59 -1.38
CA SER A 33 11.73 2.14 -2.67
C SER A 33 13.12 1.52 -2.46
N GLY A 34 13.33 0.29 -2.93
CA GLY A 34 14.61 -0.44 -2.84
C GLY A 34 14.97 -1.05 -1.49
N SER A 35 14.21 -0.78 -0.42
CA SER A 35 14.46 -1.36 0.92
C SER A 35 13.66 -2.64 1.12
N THR A 36 14.29 -3.73 1.54
CA THR A 36 13.57 -4.96 1.95
C THR A 36 13.06 -4.89 3.39
N LYS A 37 13.49 -3.88 4.16
CA LYS A 37 13.13 -3.74 5.57
C LYS A 37 11.69 -3.25 5.74
N ALA A 38 11.07 -3.67 6.84
CA ALA A 38 9.79 -3.11 7.27
C ALA A 38 9.95 -1.62 7.62
N SER A 39 8.86 -0.86 7.50
CA SER A 39 8.87 0.56 7.87
C SER A 39 9.15 0.70 9.36
N HIS A 40 10.20 1.46 9.71
CA HIS A 40 10.52 1.81 11.09
C HIS A 40 9.34 2.49 11.79
N VAL A 41 8.66 3.41 11.11
CA VAL A 41 7.50 4.12 11.68
C VAL A 41 6.34 3.17 11.95
N LEU A 42 6.03 2.25 11.03
CA LEU A 42 4.95 1.29 11.26
C LEU A 42 5.32 0.26 12.34
N ALA A 43 6.61 -0.07 12.50
CA ALA A 43 7.07 -1.00 13.53
C ALA A 43 6.83 -0.48 14.96
N GLU A 44 6.83 0.84 15.16
CA GLU A 44 6.50 1.47 16.45
C GLU A 44 4.99 1.54 16.73
N ILE A 45 4.16 1.51 15.68
CA ILE A 45 2.70 1.71 15.80
C ILE A 45 1.95 0.38 15.77
N LEU A 46 2.42 -0.58 14.99
CA LEU A 46 1.75 -1.86 14.74
C LEU A 46 2.29 -2.97 15.63
N ASN A 47 1.43 -3.92 15.98
CA ASN A 47 1.86 -5.14 16.66
C ASN A 47 2.64 -6.08 15.72
N LYS A 48 3.25 -7.12 16.31
CA LYS A 48 4.12 -8.09 15.61
C LYS A 48 3.44 -8.83 14.44
N ASP A 49 2.12 -8.97 14.47
CA ASP A 49 1.39 -9.65 13.40
C ASP A 49 0.97 -8.69 12.29
N ALA A 50 0.57 -7.47 12.65
CA ALA A 50 0.20 -6.43 11.69
C ALA A 50 1.40 -5.92 10.89
N ILE A 51 2.58 -5.80 11.49
CA ILE A 51 3.80 -5.33 10.79
C ILE A 51 4.29 -6.30 9.70
N LYS A 52 3.90 -7.58 9.79
CA LYS A 52 4.21 -8.59 8.77
C LYS A 52 3.30 -8.48 7.55
N LYS A 53 2.11 -7.89 7.71
CA LYS A 53 1.15 -7.74 6.62
C LYS A 53 1.62 -6.64 5.66
N PRO A 54 1.39 -6.80 4.35
CA PRO A 54 1.57 -5.73 3.39
C PRO A 54 0.80 -4.46 3.78
N SER A 55 1.49 -3.33 3.77
CA SER A 55 0.89 -2.01 3.99
C SER A 55 1.06 -1.14 2.75
N LEU A 56 -0.05 -0.60 2.25
CA LEU A 56 -0.08 0.40 1.19
C LEU A 56 -0.46 1.77 1.73
N ARG A 57 0.16 2.81 1.18
CA ARG A 57 -0.10 4.20 1.50
C ARG A 57 -0.58 4.94 0.26
N PHE A 58 -1.82 5.41 0.34
CA PHE A 58 -2.39 6.37 -0.58
C PHE A 58 -2.33 7.75 0.07
N SER A 59 -1.84 8.73 -0.67
CA SER A 59 -1.78 10.12 -0.26
C SER A 59 -2.71 10.90 -1.16
N PHE A 60 -3.74 11.51 -0.59
CA PHE A 60 -4.72 12.28 -1.34
C PHE A 60 -4.32 13.75 -1.46
N SER A 61 -4.85 14.40 -2.49
CA SER A 61 -4.76 15.82 -2.76
C SER A 61 -6.14 16.39 -3.07
N ILE A 62 -6.22 17.71 -3.21
CA ILE A 62 -7.46 18.40 -3.62
C ILE A 62 -7.95 18.02 -5.02
N TYR A 63 -7.11 17.36 -5.82
CA TYR A 63 -7.45 16.93 -7.17
C TYR A 63 -8.04 15.52 -7.22
N ASN A 64 -8.02 14.78 -6.11
CA ASN A 64 -8.61 13.45 -6.09
C ASN A 64 -10.13 13.52 -6.07
N THR A 65 -10.74 12.60 -6.78
CA THR A 65 -12.18 12.45 -6.89
C THR A 65 -12.64 11.21 -6.13
N LYS A 66 -13.96 11.09 -5.92
CA LYS A 66 -14.52 9.87 -5.32
C LYS A 66 -14.37 8.69 -6.29
N GLU A 67 -14.50 8.97 -7.58
CA GLU A 67 -14.33 8.03 -8.67
C GLU A 67 -12.92 7.42 -8.68
N ASP A 68 -11.87 8.20 -8.36
CA ASP A 68 -10.52 7.68 -8.18
C ASP A 68 -10.46 6.63 -7.06
N VAL A 69 -11.12 6.91 -5.93
CA VAL A 69 -11.15 6.00 -4.78
C VAL A 69 -11.92 4.73 -5.12
N ASP A 70 -13.07 4.86 -5.78
CA ASP A 70 -13.87 3.74 -6.22
C ASP A 70 -13.09 2.86 -7.21
N TYR A 71 -12.34 3.46 -8.15
CA TYR A 71 -11.47 2.74 -9.07
C TYR A 71 -10.34 1.97 -8.35
N VAL A 72 -9.73 2.56 -7.32
CA VAL A 72 -8.73 1.88 -6.48
C VAL A 72 -9.33 0.69 -5.75
N ILE A 73 -10.53 0.84 -5.17
CA ILE A 73 -11.23 -0.22 -4.45
C ILE A 73 -11.55 -1.38 -5.40
N GLU A 74 -12.14 -1.11 -6.57
CA GLU A 74 -12.45 -2.14 -7.55
C GLU A 74 -11.18 -2.84 -8.06
N THR A 75 -10.11 -2.09 -8.25
CA THR A 75 -8.82 -2.65 -8.64
C THR A 75 -8.24 -3.63 -7.63
N LEU A 76 -8.42 -3.38 -6.33
CA LEU A 76 -7.89 -4.20 -5.23
C LEU A 76 -8.76 -5.43 -4.90
N LYS A 77 -10.00 -5.50 -5.39
CA LYS A 77 -10.91 -6.64 -5.15
C LYS A 77 -10.61 -7.85 -6.04
N GLY A 78 -9.94 -7.66 -7.17
CA GLY A 78 -9.55 -8.71 -8.11
C GLY A 78 -8.24 -9.39 -7.70
#